data_AF-A0A1G8L6C3-F1
#
_entry.id   AF-A0A1G8L6C3-F1
#
_cell.length_a   1.000
_cell.length_b   1.000
_cell.length_c   1.000
_cell.angle_alpha   90.00
_cell.angle_beta   90.00
_cell.angle_gamma   90.00
#
_symmetry.space_group_name_H-M   'P 1'
#
loop_
_entity.id
_entity.type
_entity.pdbx_description
1 polymer ?
#
loop_
_entity_poly.entity_id
_entity_poly.type
_entity_poly.pdbx_seq_one_letter_code
_entity_poly.pdbx_strand_id
1 'polypeptide(L)'
;MVRLQGGIYYSVLHGHTIKLVYLKNNVCELHIDEKYLGLCSFQYIKRQINNIEKRTNKRKIIYQGTNLWEEAKSGTVVNITI
;
A
#
# COMPACT_ATOMS: atom_id res chain seq x y z
N MET A 1 -1.91 -0.87 5.57
CA MET A 1 -1.53 -1.98 4.66
C MET A 1 -2.73 -2.88 4.36
N VAL A 2 -2.93 -3.27 3.11
CA VAL A 2 -4.00 -4.16 2.63
C VAL A 2 -3.38 -5.46 2.09
N ARG A 3 -4.00 -6.61 2.36
CA ARG A 3 -3.59 -7.92 1.83
C ARG A 3 -4.48 -8.30 0.65
N LEU A 4 -3.87 -8.63 -0.48
CA LEU A 4 -4.53 -9.16 -1.67
C LEU A 4 -4.36 -10.69 -1.74
N GLN A 5 -5.08 -11.32 -2.67
CA GLN A 5 -4.85 -12.74 -3.00
C GLN A 5 -3.41 -12.97 -3.49
N GLY A 6 -2.93 -14.21 -3.37
CA GLY A 6 -1.58 -14.58 -3.82
C GLY A 6 -0.45 -14.14 -2.88
N GLY A 7 -0.75 -13.74 -1.64
CA GLY A 7 0.29 -13.33 -0.68
C GLY A 7 0.89 -11.95 -0.98
N ILE A 8 0.21 -11.15 -1.79
CA ILE A 8 0.63 -9.79 -2.11
C ILE A 8 0.07 -8.83 -1.06
N TYR A 9 0.90 -7.90 -0.61
CA TYR A 9 0.49 -6.86 0.31
C TYR A 9 0.83 -5.49 -0.27
N TYR A 10 -0.11 -4.57 -0.17
CA TYR A 10 0.05 -3.19 -0.63
C TYR A 10 -0.06 -2.22 0.54
N SER A 11 0.77 -1.18 0.50
CA SER A 11 0.61 0.01 1.31
C SER A 11 1.02 1.24 0.52
N VAL A 12 0.52 2.40 0.94
CA VAL A 12 0.93 3.70 0.42
C VAL A 12 1.57 4.46 1.58
N LEU A 13 2.85 4.78 1.47
CA LEU A 13 3.60 5.55 2.46
C LEU A 13 4.17 6.81 1.80
N HIS A 14 3.81 7.99 2.32
CA HIS A 14 4.31 9.29 1.84
C HIS A 14 4.21 9.48 0.32
N GLY A 15 3.12 9.01 -0.30
CA GLY A 15 2.93 9.11 -1.75
C GLY A 15 3.59 8.00 -2.58
N HIS A 16 4.39 7.13 -1.96
CA HIS A 16 5.00 5.98 -2.62
C HIS A 16 4.16 4.71 -2.42
N THR A 17 4.05 3.91 -3.48
CA THR A 17 3.37 2.62 -3.41
C THR A 17 4.37 1.54 -3.02
N ILE A 18 4.10 0.86 -1.92
CA ILE A 18 4.90 -0.26 -1.44
C ILE A 18 4.14 -1.55 -1.71
N LYS A 19 4.74 -2.44 -2.50
CA LYS A 19 4.24 -3.79 -2.77
C LYS A 19 5.20 -4.81 -2.16
N LEU A 20 4.66 -5.68 -1.33
CA LEU A 20 5.37 -6.86 -0.82
C LEU A 20 4.77 -8.12 -1.44
N VAL A 21 5.61 -8.97 -2.02
CA VAL A 21 5.19 -10.30 -2.47
C VAL A 21 5.73 -11.33 -1.49
N TYR A 22 4.85 -11.92 -0.68
CA TYR A 22 5.24 -12.95 0.28
C TYR A 22 5.61 -14.24 -0.45
N LEU A 23 6.83 -14.73 -0.23
CA LEU A 23 7.31 -15.97 -0.80
C LEU A 23 7.10 -17.12 0.20
N LYS A 24 8.09 -17.38 1.05
CA LYS A 24 8.08 -18.40 2.11
C LYS A 24 9.10 -18.08 3.18
N ASN A 25 9.02 -18.76 4.33
CA ASN A 25 10.02 -18.68 5.41
C ASN A 25 10.41 -17.24 5.79
N ASN A 26 9.42 -16.36 5.95
CA ASN A 26 9.64 -14.95 6.29
C ASN A 26 10.41 -14.14 5.23
N VAL A 27 10.46 -14.57 3.97
CA VAL A 27 11.06 -13.84 2.85
C VAL A 27 9.97 -13.22 1.99
N CYS A 28 10.17 -11.97 1.57
CA CYS A 28 9.35 -11.31 0.57
C CYS A 28 10.20 -10.51 -0.43
N GLU A 29 9.64 -10.31 -1.62
CA GLU A 29 10.12 -9.29 -2.54
C GLU A 29 9.58 -7.93 -2.10
N LEU A 30 10.45 -6.92 -2.09
CA LEU A 30 10.08 -5.53 -1.89
C LEU A 30 10.08 -4.81 -3.24
N HIS A 31 8.96 -4.17 -3.53
CA HIS A 31 8.79 -3.28 -4.67
C HIS A 31 8.34 -1.91 -4.16
N ILE A 32 8.96 -0.85 -4.64
CA ILE A 32 8.54 0.54 -4.38
C ILE A 32 8.28 1.21 -5.73
N ASP A 33 7.10 1.79 -5.90
CA ASP A 33 6.65 2.39 -7.16
C ASP A 33 6.86 1.45 -8.35
N GLU A 34 6.39 0.21 -8.18
CA GLU A 34 6.52 -0.91 -9.14
C GLU A 34 7.96 -1.35 -9.46
N LYS A 35 8.97 -0.70 -8.89
CA LYS A 35 10.37 -1.09 -9.04
C LYS A 35 10.75 -2.12 -7.99
N TYR A 36 11.22 -3.28 -8.46
CA TYR A 36 11.83 -4.28 -7.61
C TYR A 36 13.12 -3.76 -6.96
N LEU A 37 13.21 -3.86 -5.64
CA LEU A 37 14.37 -3.44 -4.85
C LEU A 37 15.17 -4.60 -4.27
N GLY A 38 14.56 -5.77 -4.07
CA GLY A 38 15.27 -6.93 -3.55
C GLY A 38 14.42 -7.85 -2.68
N LEU A 39 15.09 -8.88 -2.16
CA LEU A 39 14.54 -9.80 -1.17
C LEU A 39 14.83 -9.31 0.24
N CYS A 40 13.84 -9.42 1.13
CA CYS A 40 13.94 -8.97 2.50
C CYS A 40 13.06 -9.78 3.45
N SER A 41 13.21 -9.56 4.75
CA SER A 41 12.39 -10.21 5.75
C SER A 41 10.99 -9.59 5.81
N PHE A 42 9.96 -10.42 5.56
CA PHE A 42 8.57 -9.98 5.52
C PHE A 42 8.10 -9.39 6.85
N GLN A 43 8.35 -10.09 7.97
CA GLN A 43 7.96 -9.61 9.30
C GLN A 43 8.66 -8.31 9.66
N TYR A 44 9.95 -8.19 9.32
CA TYR A 44 10.71 -6.97 9.57
C TYR A 44 10.12 -5.77 8.82
N ILE A 45 9.92 -5.91 7.51
CA ILE A 45 9.39 -4.83 6.67
C ILE A 45 7.94 -4.50 7.05
N LYS A 46 7.09 -5.52 7.28
CA LYS A 46 5.73 -5.30 7.77
C LYS A 46 5.71 -4.50 9.06
N ARG A 47 6.61 -4.78 10.00
CA ARG A 47 6.74 -4.02 11.26
C ARG A 47 7.17 -2.58 11.00
N GLN A 48 8.15 -2.36 10.11
CA GLN A 48 8.60 -1.00 9.76
C GLN A 48 7.49 -0.18 9.09
N ILE A 49 6.80 -0.76 8.11
CA ILE A 49 5.65 -0.13 7.45
C ILE A 49 4.58 0.24 8.49
N ASN A 50 4.19 -0.68 9.37
CA ASN A 50 3.21 -0.40 10.41
C ASN A 50 3.64 0.71 11.37
N ASN A 51 4.92 0.77 11.72
CA ASN A 51 5.45 1.83 12.57
C ASN A 51 5.40 3.19 11.87
N ILE A 52 5.73 3.24 10.57
CA ILE A 52 5.62 4.46 9.77
C ILE A 52 4.15 4.87 9.65
N GLU A 53 3.24 3.94 9.30
CA GLU A 53 1.79 4.21 9.19
C GLU A 53 1.18 4.77 10.49
N LYS A 54 1.70 4.37 11.65
CA LYS A 54 1.26 4.88 12.96
C LYS A 54 1.80 6.28 13.27
N ARG A 55 3.00 6.61 12.78
CA ARG A 55 3.64 7.93 12.95
C ARG A 55 3.11 8.96 11.97
N THR A 56 2.67 8.53 10.79
CA THR A 56 2.02 9.40 9.83
C THR A 56 0.66 9.82 10.40
N ASN A 57 0.51 11.11 10.71
CA ASN A 57 -0.80 11.70 11.01
C ASN A 57 -1.71 11.48 9.80
N LYS A 58 -2.57 10.47 9.87
CA LYS A 58 -3.57 10.20 8.83
C LYS A 58 -4.52 11.39 8.82
N ARG A 59 -4.31 12.34 7.90
CA ARG A 59 -5.36 13.30 7.55
C ARG A 59 -6.54 12.46 7.08
N LYS A 60 -7.63 12.49 7.84
CA LYS A 60 -8.87 11.81 7.49
C LYS A 60 -9.46 12.56 6.31
N ILE A 61 -9.14 12.10 5.10
CA ILE A 61 -9.71 12.67 3.88
C ILE A 61 -11.10 12.06 3.76
N ILE A 62 -12.10 12.86 4.09
CA ILE A 62 -13.50 12.50 3.91
C ILE A 62 -13.81 12.76 2.45
N TYR A 63 -13.99 11.68 1.69
CA TYR A 63 -14.43 11.77 0.30
C TYR A 63 -15.83 12.39 0.26
N GLN A 64 -15.97 13.52 -0.44
CA GLN A 64 -17.25 14.24 -0.62
C GLN A 64 -17.80 14.12 -2.05
N GLY A 65 -17.58 12.98 -2.72
CA GLY A 65 -18.17 12.70 -4.03
C GLY A 65 -19.34 11.73 -3.97
N THR A 66 -19.96 11.52 -5.12
CA THR A 66 -20.95 10.47 -5.36
C THR A 66 -20.33 9.08 -5.21
N ASN A 67 -21.17 8.07 -5.00
CA ASN A 67 -20.80 6.71 -4.63
C ASN A 67 -19.49 6.20 -5.28
N LEU A 68 -18.43 5.99 -4.48
CA LEU A 68 -17.09 5.56 -4.94
C LEU A 68 -17.11 4.35 -5.89
N TRP A 69 -18.12 3.48 -5.74
CA TRP A 69 -18.29 2.30 -6.58
C TRP A 69 -18.75 2.61 -8.01
N GLU A 70 -19.45 3.71 -8.23
CA GLU A 70 -19.88 4.14 -9.58
C GLU A 70 -18.72 4.80 -10.32
N GLU A 71 -17.94 5.63 -9.64
CA GLU A 71 -16.79 6.33 -10.23
C GLU A 71 -15.61 5.40 -10.54
N ALA A 72 -15.53 4.26 -9.82
CA ALA A 72 -14.59 3.19 -10.14
C ALA A 72 -14.94 2.47 -11.45
N LYS A 73 -16.22 2.42 -11.86
CA LYS A 73 -16.63 1.80 -13.15
C LYS A 73 -16.16 2.60 -14.36
N SER A 74 -16.04 3.93 -14.23
CA SER A 74 -15.53 4.80 -15.29
C SER A 74 -14.00 4.89 -15.33
N GLY A 75 -13.28 4.19 -14.44
CA GLY A 75 -11.82 4.21 -14.40
C GLY A 75 -11.26 5.56 -13.93
N THR A 76 -12.03 6.33 -13.16
CA THR A 76 -11.64 7.66 -12.72
C THR A 76 -10.53 7.57 -11.68
N VAL A 77 -9.33 8.05 -12.04
CA VAL A 77 -8.22 8.19 -11.09
C VAL A 77 -8.54 9.37 -10.18
N VAL A 78 -8.97 9.09 -8.95
CA VAL A 78 -9.19 10.12 -7.94
C VAL A 78 -7.83 10.55 -7.40
N ASN A 79 -7.29 11.64 -7.95
CA ASN A 79 -6.10 12.30 -7.41
C ASN A 79 -6.47 13.03 -6.13
N ILE A 80 -6.06 12.46 -5.00
CA ILE A 80 -6.21 13.10 -3.70
C ILE A 80 -4.95 13.93 -3.45
N THR A 81 -5.00 15.20 -3.80
CA THR A 81 -3.92 16.16 -3.50
C THR A 81 -4.08 16.70 -2.08
N ILE A 82 -2.99 16.73 -1.31
CA ILE A 82 -2.93 17.16 0.11
C ILE A 82 -2.48 18.61 0.21
#